data_AF-A0A1B8CKB2-F1
#
_entry.id   AF-A0A1B8CKB2-F1
#
_cell.length_a   1.000
_cell.length_b   1.000
_cell.length_c   1.000
_cell.angle_alpha   90.00
_cell.angle_beta   90.00
_cell.angle_gamma   90.00
#
_symmetry.space_group_name_H-M   'P 1'
#
loop_
_entity.id
_entity.type
_entity.pdbx_description
1 polymer ?
#
loop_
_entity_poly.entity_id
_entity_poly.type
_entity_poly.pdbx_seq_one_letter_code
_entity_poly.pdbx_strand_id
1 'polypeptide(L)'
;MDAPANIDGSEHPANPLPNPPETFPPEERPLHEGFMREALAMAQLALDTDETPVGCVFVHNGAVVARGMNATNRTLNGTRHAEFIAIASLLSPTPLPASTSPNELPQPDPSRQAYTADVLLECDLYVTVEPCVMCASLLRQFGIRKVYFGAANDRFGGTGGVLSIHDCGAVDPAYEVSGGWLREEAIMMLRRFYLQENGKAPAPRPKKERVLNLEIEPLVKPTGDSLS
;
A
#
# COMPACT_ATOMS: atom_id res chain seq x y z
N MET A 1 9.69 -16.81 35.38
CA MET A 1 10.73 -16.40 34.41
C MET A 1 10.10 -16.64 33.06
N ASP A 2 9.33 -15.67 32.59
CA ASP A 2 8.59 -15.81 31.33
C ASP A 2 9.50 -15.33 30.21
N ALA A 3 9.76 -16.21 29.25
CA ALA A 3 10.53 -15.90 28.06
C ALA A 3 9.85 -14.77 27.27
N PRO A 4 10.61 -13.89 26.58
CA PRO A 4 10.01 -12.88 25.72
C PRO A 4 9.19 -13.57 24.63
N ALA A 5 7.92 -13.16 24.48
CA ALA A 5 7.07 -13.65 23.42
C ALA A 5 7.65 -13.21 22.07
N ASN A 6 8.21 -14.17 21.32
CA ASN A 6 8.48 -13.98 19.90
C ASN A 6 7.16 -13.63 19.21
N ILE A 7 7.09 -12.43 18.66
CA ILE A 7 5.96 -11.90 17.90
C ILE A 7 6.14 -12.26 16.42
N ASP A 8 6.82 -13.36 16.15
CA ASP A 8 6.96 -13.85 14.79
C ASP A 8 5.81 -14.82 14.55
N GLY A 9 5.00 -14.46 13.56
CA GLY A 9 3.83 -15.24 13.18
C GLY A 9 4.26 -16.62 12.72
N SER A 10 3.32 -17.56 12.80
CA SER A 10 3.33 -18.85 12.09
C SER A 10 4.25 -18.88 10.85
N GLU A 11 5.15 -19.87 10.81
CA GLU A 11 5.98 -20.25 9.66
C GLU A 11 5.11 -20.58 8.44
N HIS A 12 4.59 -19.57 7.77
CA HIS A 12 4.13 -19.69 6.39
C HIS A 12 5.33 -19.34 5.51
N PRO A 13 5.75 -20.23 4.59
CA PRO A 13 6.81 -19.87 3.66
C PRO A 13 6.37 -18.60 2.93
N ALA A 14 7.18 -17.54 3.02
CA ALA A 14 6.88 -16.27 2.38
C ALA A 14 6.56 -16.54 0.91
N ASN A 15 5.35 -16.21 0.48
CA ASN A 15 4.95 -16.44 -0.90
C ASN A 15 5.84 -15.56 -1.80
N PRO A 16 6.41 -16.08 -2.89
CA PRO A 16 7.28 -15.29 -3.74
C PRO A 16 6.51 -14.09 -4.29
N LEU A 17 7.17 -12.93 -4.34
CA LEU A 17 6.54 -11.73 -4.87
C LEU A 17 6.24 -11.91 -6.37
N PRO A 18 5.03 -11.52 -6.82
CA PRO A 18 4.70 -11.58 -8.24
C PRO A 18 5.49 -10.50 -9.00
N ASN A 19 6.08 -10.89 -10.14
CA ASN A 19 6.78 -9.98 -11.08
C ASN A 19 7.69 -8.94 -10.39
N PRO A 20 8.77 -9.35 -9.71
CA PRO A 20 9.61 -8.43 -8.95
C PRO A 20 10.35 -7.42 -9.84
N PRO A 21 10.85 -6.29 -9.31
CA PRO A 21 11.43 -5.21 -10.12
C PRO A 21 12.54 -5.67 -11.07
N GLU A 22 13.28 -6.71 -10.72
CA GLU A 22 14.34 -7.28 -11.55
C GLU A 22 13.84 -7.89 -12.86
N THR A 23 12.56 -8.23 -12.96
CA THR A 23 11.94 -8.75 -14.21
C THR A 23 11.59 -7.65 -15.20
N PHE A 24 11.63 -6.37 -14.80
CA PHE A 24 11.34 -5.23 -15.68
C PHE A 24 12.61 -4.73 -16.39
N PRO A 25 12.49 -4.13 -17.59
CA PRO A 25 13.60 -3.49 -18.27
C PRO A 25 14.30 -2.45 -17.37
N PRO A 26 15.64 -2.45 -17.26
CA PRO A 26 16.38 -1.54 -16.38
C PRO A 26 16.06 -0.05 -16.61
N GLU A 27 15.71 0.34 -17.84
CA GLU A 27 15.34 1.69 -18.23
C GLU A 27 13.97 2.15 -17.72
N GLU A 28 13.05 1.21 -17.42
CA GLU A 28 11.71 1.52 -16.90
C GLU A 28 11.68 1.60 -15.37
N ARG A 29 12.59 0.92 -14.67
CA ARG A 29 12.59 0.86 -13.20
C ARG A 29 12.66 2.24 -12.52
N PRO A 30 13.49 3.20 -12.97
CA PRO A 30 13.54 4.52 -12.34
C PRO A 30 12.19 5.26 -12.37
N LEU A 31 11.38 5.04 -13.41
CA LEU A 31 10.03 5.62 -13.51
C LEU A 31 9.11 5.06 -12.41
N HIS A 32 9.04 3.73 -12.30
CA HIS A 32 8.22 3.05 -11.30
C HIS A 32 8.70 3.35 -9.87
N GLU A 33 10.02 3.40 -9.64
CA GLU A 33 10.59 3.85 -8.37
C GLU A 33 10.20 5.29 -8.05
N GLY A 34 10.18 6.20 -9.03
CA GLY A 34 9.72 7.57 -8.86
C GLY A 34 8.30 7.65 -8.29
N PHE A 35 7.35 6.92 -8.88
CA PHE A 35 5.98 6.86 -8.37
C PHE A 35 5.87 6.14 -7.02
N MET A 36 6.66 5.09 -6.79
CA MET A 36 6.71 4.43 -5.49
C MET A 36 7.27 5.36 -4.40
N ARG A 37 8.21 6.27 -4.72
CA ARG A 37 8.67 7.31 -3.79
C ARG A 37 7.56 8.31 -3.44
N GLU A 38 6.68 8.64 -4.39
CA GLU A 38 5.49 9.44 -4.07
C GLU A 38 4.52 8.70 -3.13
N ALA A 39 4.32 7.40 -3.33
CA ALA A 39 3.55 6.57 -2.41
C ALA A 39 4.19 6.50 -1.01
N LEU A 40 5.52 6.38 -0.93
CA LEU A 40 6.27 6.45 0.32
C LEU A 40 6.12 7.82 1.01
N ALA A 41 6.07 8.93 0.27
CA ALA A 41 5.79 10.24 0.85
C ALA A 41 4.39 10.31 1.50
N MET A 42 3.38 9.69 0.89
CA MET A 42 2.05 9.55 1.50
C MET A 42 2.06 8.64 2.73
N ALA A 43 2.83 7.56 2.72
CA ALA A 43 3.01 6.67 3.87
C ALA A 43 3.72 7.38 5.04
N GLN A 44 4.70 8.24 4.75
CA GLN A 44 5.34 9.08 5.75
C GLN A 44 4.35 10.07 6.36
N LEU A 45 3.46 10.68 5.56
CA LEU A 45 2.40 11.55 6.10
C LEU A 45 1.42 10.79 7.01
N ALA A 46 1.08 9.54 6.68
CA ALA A 46 0.29 8.69 7.58
C ALA A 46 1.04 8.43 8.89
N LEU A 47 2.34 8.11 8.84
CA LEU A 47 3.16 7.90 10.03
C LEU A 47 3.19 9.14 10.93
N ASP A 48 3.37 10.32 10.34
CA ASP A 48 3.46 11.60 11.05
C ASP A 48 2.11 12.01 11.67
N THR A 49 1.01 11.37 11.26
CA THR A 49 -0.36 11.63 11.74
C THR A 49 -0.95 10.47 12.56
N ASP A 50 -0.09 9.59 13.09
CA ASP A 50 -0.46 8.41 13.90
C ASP A 50 -1.41 7.43 13.19
N GLU A 51 -1.29 7.30 11.86
CA GLU A 51 -1.95 6.29 11.04
C GLU A 51 -0.96 5.20 10.62
N THR A 52 -1.48 4.01 10.31
CA THR A 52 -0.65 2.94 9.74
C THR A 52 0.00 3.46 8.45
N PRO A 53 1.34 3.34 8.28
CA PRO A 53 2.06 4.03 7.21
C PRO A 53 1.94 3.30 5.87
N VAL A 54 0.73 3.33 5.32
CA VAL A 54 0.39 2.86 3.98
C VAL A 54 -0.02 4.07 3.17
N GLY A 55 0.66 4.27 2.05
CA GLY A 55 0.43 5.36 1.12
C GLY A 55 0.35 4.83 -0.30
N CYS A 56 -0.39 5.53 -1.15
CA CYS A 56 -0.52 5.16 -2.55
C CYS A 56 -0.71 6.36 -3.48
N VAL A 57 -0.41 6.15 -4.75
CA VAL A 57 -0.70 7.07 -5.85
C VAL A 57 -1.31 6.33 -7.04
N PHE A 58 -2.29 6.94 -7.70
CA PHE A 58 -2.82 6.49 -8.98
C PHE A 58 -2.21 7.32 -10.10
N VAL A 59 -1.73 6.65 -11.14
CA VAL A 59 -1.02 7.26 -12.27
C VAL A 59 -1.78 6.99 -13.55
N HIS A 60 -2.11 8.04 -14.28
CA HIS A 60 -2.71 7.99 -15.61
C HIS A 60 -1.82 8.77 -16.58
N ASN A 61 -1.48 8.19 -17.73
CA ASN A 61 -0.62 8.83 -18.74
C ASN A 61 0.69 9.42 -18.18
N GLY A 62 1.32 8.72 -17.24
CA GLY A 62 2.59 9.14 -16.62
C GLY A 62 2.45 10.30 -15.62
N ALA A 63 1.24 10.69 -15.23
CA ALA A 63 0.99 11.72 -14.24
C ALA A 63 0.20 11.16 -13.04
N VAL A 64 0.54 11.59 -11.83
CA VAL A 64 -0.24 11.24 -10.63
C VAL A 64 -1.55 12.01 -10.62
N VAL A 65 -2.66 11.27 -10.69
CA VAL A 65 -4.03 11.82 -10.72
C VAL A 65 -4.73 11.75 -9.37
N ALA A 66 -4.30 10.86 -8.48
CA ALA A 66 -4.78 10.80 -7.11
C ALA A 66 -3.73 10.26 -6.15
N ARG A 67 -3.87 10.65 -4.88
CA ARG A 67 -3.01 10.23 -3.77
C ARG A 67 -3.88 9.80 -2.60
N GLY A 68 -3.42 8.83 -1.82
CA GLY A 68 -4.12 8.34 -0.65
C GLY A 68 -3.16 7.85 0.42
N MET A 69 -3.64 7.88 1.66
CA MET A 69 -2.98 7.27 2.80
C MET A 69 -4.04 6.72 3.75
N ASN A 70 -3.67 5.77 4.60
CA ASN A 70 -4.60 5.25 5.61
C ASN A 70 -5.11 6.38 6.51
N ALA A 71 -6.40 6.31 6.85
CA ALA A 71 -7.09 7.28 7.68
C ALA A 71 -8.11 6.62 8.62
N THR A 72 -7.88 5.36 9.02
CA THR A 72 -8.87 4.56 9.77
C THR A 72 -9.08 5.11 11.17
N ASN A 73 -8.02 5.58 11.84
CA ASN A 73 -8.10 6.21 13.16
C ASN A 73 -8.84 7.56 13.07
N ARG A 74 -8.45 8.42 12.12
CA ARG A 74 -9.04 9.77 11.97
C ARG A 74 -10.52 9.72 11.63
N THR A 75 -10.93 8.76 10.79
CA THR A 75 -12.31 8.65 10.30
C THR A 75 -13.18 7.70 11.11
N LEU A 76 -12.61 6.99 12.08
CA LEU A 76 -13.28 5.92 12.83
C LEU A 76 -13.94 4.87 11.93
N ASN A 77 -13.33 4.61 10.78
CA ASN A 77 -13.87 3.74 9.75
C ASN A 77 -12.78 2.81 9.22
N GLY A 78 -12.94 1.51 9.50
CA GLY A 78 -11.98 0.47 9.10
C GLY A 78 -11.80 0.28 7.59
N THR A 79 -12.67 0.86 6.75
CA THR A 79 -12.52 0.76 5.28
C THR A 79 -11.66 1.88 4.68
N ARG A 80 -11.26 2.89 5.47
CA ARG A 80 -10.53 4.08 4.98
C ARG A 80 -9.04 3.82 4.83
N HIS A 81 -8.72 2.85 3.98
CA HIS A 81 -7.37 2.55 3.52
C HIS A 81 -6.93 3.51 2.42
N ALA A 82 -5.62 3.56 2.16
CA ALA A 82 -5.01 4.44 1.17
C ALA A 82 -5.70 4.39 -0.19
N GLU A 83 -5.98 3.18 -0.71
CA GLU A 83 -6.60 2.93 -2.01
C GLU A 83 -8.03 3.49 -2.06
N PHE A 84 -8.82 3.28 -1.00
CA PHE A 84 -10.18 3.84 -0.89
C PHE A 84 -10.16 5.37 -0.82
N ILE A 85 -9.23 5.95 -0.06
CA ILE A 85 -9.08 7.40 0.04
C ILE A 85 -8.71 8.01 -1.31
N ALA A 86 -7.77 7.40 -2.03
CA ALA A 86 -7.33 7.89 -3.33
C ALA A 86 -8.44 7.81 -4.38
N ILE A 87 -9.14 6.67 -4.49
CA ILE A 87 -10.28 6.53 -5.42
C ILE A 87 -11.39 7.52 -5.07
N ALA A 88 -11.74 7.66 -3.79
CA ALA A 88 -12.74 8.64 -3.38
C ALA A 88 -12.32 10.08 -3.73
N SER A 89 -11.04 10.42 -3.58
CA SER A 89 -10.51 11.72 -4.00
C SER A 89 -10.58 11.91 -5.51
N LEU A 90 -10.23 10.87 -6.29
CA LEU A 90 -10.20 10.90 -7.75
C LEU A 90 -11.59 11.15 -8.33
N LEU A 91 -12.61 10.48 -7.79
CA LEU A 91 -13.99 10.52 -8.26
C LEU A 91 -14.83 11.62 -7.60
N SER A 92 -14.28 12.33 -6.62
CA SER A 92 -14.98 13.43 -5.97
C SER A 92 -14.91 14.70 -6.81
N PRO A 93 -16.06 15.34 -7.12
CA PRO A 93 -16.08 16.62 -7.84
C PRO A 93 -15.57 17.78 -6.97
N THR A 94 -15.44 17.58 -5.65
CA THR A 94 -14.87 18.54 -4.71
C THR A 94 -13.59 17.95 -4.11
N PRO A 95 -12.46 18.68 -4.04
CA PRO A 95 -11.25 18.15 -3.43
C PRO A 95 -11.55 17.66 -2.01
N LEU A 96 -11.02 16.51 -1.60
CA LEU A 96 -10.97 16.17 -0.17
C LEU A 96 -9.98 17.12 0.51
N PRO A 97 -10.23 17.56 1.77
CA PRO A 97 -9.32 18.48 2.44
C PRO A 97 -7.93 17.85 2.53
N ALA A 98 -6.97 18.50 1.87
CA ALA A 98 -5.55 18.12 1.92
C ALA A 98 -4.87 18.54 3.24
N SER A 99 -5.58 19.27 4.11
CA SER A 99 -5.03 19.95 5.28
C SER A 99 -5.47 19.31 6.60
N THR A 100 -4.54 19.33 7.55
CA THR A 100 -4.58 18.87 8.94
C THR A 100 -5.47 19.73 9.85
N SER A 101 -6.14 20.75 9.32
CA SER A 101 -7.02 21.63 10.08
C SER A 101 -8.50 21.21 9.96
N PRO A 102 -9.20 20.91 11.06
CA PRO A 102 -10.61 20.51 11.05
C PRO A 102 -11.59 21.60 10.56
N ASN A 103 -11.11 22.81 10.25
CA ASN A 103 -11.94 23.97 9.88
C ASN A 103 -11.66 24.54 8.48
N GLU A 104 -10.79 23.92 7.69
CA GLU A 104 -10.55 24.34 6.30
C GLU A 104 -11.42 23.54 5.33
N LEU A 105 -12.43 24.21 4.78
CA LEU A 105 -13.18 23.67 3.65
C LEU A 105 -12.26 23.62 2.42
N PRO A 106 -12.12 22.45 1.77
CA PRO A 106 -11.34 22.34 0.54
C PRO A 106 -11.89 23.30 -0.51
N GLN A 107 -11.04 24.19 -1.01
CA GLN A 107 -11.41 25.09 -2.09
C GLN A 107 -11.45 24.30 -3.40
N PRO A 108 -12.52 24.41 -4.21
CA PRO A 108 -12.54 23.79 -5.53
C PRO A 108 -11.40 24.35 -6.38
N ASP A 109 -10.60 23.47 -6.95
CA ASP A 109 -9.56 23.83 -7.91
C ASP A 109 -10.17 23.80 -9.33
N PRO A 110 -10.43 24.96 -9.96
CA PRO A 110 -11.04 25.02 -11.27
C PRO A 110 -10.13 24.49 -12.40
N SER A 111 -8.85 24.23 -12.10
CA SER A 111 -7.91 23.60 -13.05
C SER A 111 -7.91 22.07 -12.97
N ARG A 112 -8.60 21.48 -11.98
CA ARG A 112 -8.64 20.04 -11.77
C ARG A 112 -9.58 19.38 -12.77
N GLN A 113 -9.02 18.50 -13.61
CA GLN A 113 -9.79 17.67 -14.51
C GLN A 113 -10.71 16.74 -13.72
N ALA A 114 -12.01 16.75 -14.03
CA ALA A 114 -12.95 15.81 -13.46
C ALA A 114 -12.72 14.43 -14.09
N TYR A 115 -12.52 13.41 -13.25
CA TYR A 115 -12.41 12.02 -13.67
C TYR A 115 -13.68 11.26 -13.37
N THR A 116 -14.08 10.41 -14.31
CA THR A 116 -15.09 9.38 -14.13
C THR A 116 -14.41 8.05 -13.78
N ALA A 117 -15.18 7.07 -13.29
CA ALA A 117 -14.63 5.81 -12.80
C ALA A 117 -13.82 5.03 -13.84
N ASP A 118 -14.18 5.17 -15.11
CA ASP A 118 -13.53 4.59 -16.28
C ASP A 118 -12.05 4.95 -16.42
N VAL A 119 -11.56 6.06 -15.84
CA VAL A 119 -10.12 6.35 -15.82
C VAL A 119 -9.31 5.24 -15.16
N LEU A 120 -9.91 4.52 -14.19
CA LEU A 120 -9.22 3.46 -13.46
C LEU A 120 -8.82 2.30 -14.37
N LEU A 121 -9.54 2.07 -15.48
CA LEU A 121 -9.19 1.07 -16.50
C LEU A 121 -7.82 1.33 -17.14
N GLU A 122 -7.34 2.56 -17.06
CA GLU A 122 -6.07 3.00 -17.67
C GLU A 122 -5.01 3.36 -16.61
N CYS A 123 -5.38 3.37 -15.33
CA CYS A 123 -4.51 3.77 -14.23
C CYS A 123 -3.60 2.64 -13.74
N ASP A 124 -2.36 3.00 -13.42
CA ASP A 124 -1.50 2.19 -12.55
C ASP A 124 -1.63 2.66 -11.10
N LEU A 125 -1.69 1.71 -10.17
CA LEU A 125 -1.57 1.98 -8.74
C LEU A 125 -0.14 1.71 -8.27
N TYR A 126 0.44 2.62 -7.50
CA TYR A 126 1.65 2.38 -6.72
C TYR A 126 1.30 2.49 -5.24
N VAL A 127 1.55 1.44 -4.46
CA VAL A 127 1.19 1.38 -3.04
C VAL A 127 2.33 0.79 -2.21
N THR A 128 2.60 1.34 -1.03
CA THR A 128 3.78 0.92 -0.25
C THR A 128 3.68 -0.51 0.28
N VAL A 129 2.47 -1.02 0.51
CA VAL A 129 2.20 -2.36 1.04
C VAL A 129 1.19 -3.06 0.12
N GLU A 130 1.36 -4.36 -0.07
CA GLU A 130 0.44 -5.20 -0.83
C GLU A 130 -1.02 -4.93 -0.42
N PRO A 131 -1.92 -4.64 -1.40
CA PRO A 131 -3.33 -4.40 -1.13
C PRO A 131 -3.95 -5.55 -0.33
N CYS A 132 -4.70 -5.22 0.72
CA CYS A 132 -5.43 -6.26 1.45
C CYS A 132 -6.58 -6.84 0.62
N VAL A 133 -7.16 -7.97 1.03
CA VAL A 133 -8.32 -8.61 0.37
C VAL A 133 -9.42 -7.61 -0.02
N MET A 134 -9.76 -6.68 0.87
CA MET A 134 -10.77 -5.64 0.63
C MET A 134 -10.35 -4.67 -0.49
N CYS A 135 -9.11 -4.19 -0.46
CA CYS A 135 -8.62 -3.23 -1.46
C CYS A 135 -8.37 -3.92 -2.80
N ALA A 136 -7.86 -5.14 -2.79
CA ALA A 136 -7.69 -5.95 -3.98
C ALA A 136 -9.02 -6.22 -4.70
N SER A 137 -10.10 -6.48 -3.95
CA SER A 137 -11.45 -6.64 -4.52
C SER A 137 -12.02 -5.32 -5.06
N LEU A 138 -11.82 -4.20 -4.37
CA LEU A 138 -12.21 -2.88 -4.84
C LEU A 138 -11.56 -2.57 -6.19
N LEU A 139 -10.25 -2.74 -6.28
CA LEU A 139 -9.46 -2.48 -7.48
C LEU A 139 -9.92 -3.36 -8.66
N ARG A 140 -10.27 -4.62 -8.40
CA ARG A 140 -10.82 -5.54 -9.39
C ARG A 140 -12.15 -5.04 -9.95
N GLN A 141 -13.07 -4.64 -9.08
CA GLN A 141 -14.41 -4.17 -9.47
C GLN A 141 -14.36 -2.87 -10.28
N PHE A 142 -13.36 -2.02 -10.04
CA PHE A 142 -13.10 -0.83 -10.87
C PHE A 142 -12.28 -1.12 -12.13
N GLY A 143 -11.76 -2.34 -12.28
CA GLY A 143 -10.99 -2.75 -13.45
C GLY A 143 -9.61 -2.10 -13.55
N ILE A 144 -8.92 -1.86 -12.44
CA ILE A 144 -7.58 -1.22 -12.46
C ILE A 144 -6.65 -1.89 -13.48
N ARG A 145 -5.82 -1.11 -14.20
CA ARG A 145 -4.90 -1.67 -15.20
C ARG A 145 -3.83 -2.56 -14.57
N LYS A 146 -3.11 -2.02 -13.58
CA LYS A 146 -1.99 -2.72 -12.92
C LYS A 146 -1.69 -2.15 -11.54
N VAL A 147 -1.17 -2.99 -10.66
CA VAL A 147 -0.75 -2.61 -9.30
C VAL A 147 0.74 -2.91 -9.09
N TYR A 148 1.46 -1.90 -8.62
CA TYR A 148 2.83 -1.99 -8.14
C TYR A 148 2.84 -1.82 -6.63
N PHE A 149 3.48 -2.73 -5.90
CA PHE A 149 3.58 -2.61 -4.45
C PHE A 149 4.98 -2.86 -3.90
N GLY A 150 5.26 -2.30 -2.72
CA GLY A 150 6.55 -2.45 -2.05
C GLY A 150 6.65 -3.72 -1.21
N ALA A 151 6.17 -3.64 0.03
CA ALA A 151 6.21 -4.75 0.99
C ALA A 151 5.03 -5.73 0.79
N ALA A 152 5.27 -7.03 1.00
CA ALA A 152 4.20 -8.03 1.09
C ALA A 152 3.30 -7.79 2.31
N ASN A 153 2.08 -8.33 2.28
CA ASN A 153 1.13 -8.27 3.38
C ASN A 153 0.78 -9.66 3.87
N ASP A 154 1.60 -10.19 4.77
CA ASP A 154 1.53 -11.58 5.24
C ASP A 154 0.26 -11.92 6.03
N ARG A 155 -0.49 -10.91 6.48
CA ARG A 155 -1.70 -11.11 7.29
C ARG A 155 -2.99 -10.96 6.50
N PHE A 156 -3.02 -10.06 5.53
CA PHE A 156 -4.26 -9.67 4.85
C PHE A 156 -4.10 -9.53 3.34
N GLY A 157 -2.95 -9.90 2.76
CA GLY A 157 -2.61 -9.72 1.35
C GLY A 157 -3.64 -10.32 0.41
N GLY A 158 -4.17 -9.49 -0.48
CA GLY A 158 -5.17 -9.85 -1.47
C GLY A 158 -4.60 -10.05 -2.87
N THR A 159 -3.29 -9.88 -3.06
CA THR A 159 -2.62 -10.03 -4.35
C THR A 159 -1.57 -11.13 -4.38
N GLY A 160 -1.78 -12.19 -3.58
CA GLY A 160 -0.91 -13.36 -3.49
C GLY A 160 -0.35 -13.61 -2.09
N GLY A 161 -0.31 -12.62 -1.20
CA GLY A 161 0.21 -12.80 0.16
C GLY A 161 -0.62 -13.78 0.99
N VAL A 162 -1.95 -13.63 0.98
CA VAL A 162 -2.88 -14.56 1.64
C VAL A 162 -3.88 -15.13 0.64
N LEU A 163 -4.51 -14.27 -0.15
CA LEU A 163 -5.43 -14.63 -1.23
C LEU A 163 -4.99 -13.98 -2.53
N SER A 164 -5.36 -14.57 -3.66
CA SER A 164 -5.12 -14.01 -5.00
C SER A 164 -6.39 -13.40 -5.56
N ILE A 165 -6.95 -12.37 -4.92
CA ILE A 165 -8.18 -11.70 -5.38
C ILE A 165 -7.98 -10.99 -6.73
N HIS A 166 -6.78 -10.49 -6.99
CA HIS A 166 -6.40 -9.95 -8.30
C HIS A 166 -6.51 -10.97 -9.45
N ASP A 167 -6.44 -12.27 -9.15
CA ASP A 167 -6.51 -13.38 -10.11
C ASP A 167 -7.30 -14.56 -9.53
N CYS A 168 -8.52 -14.29 -9.06
CA CYS A 168 -9.48 -15.34 -8.72
C CYS A 168 -10.51 -15.40 -9.85
N GLY A 169 -10.99 -16.58 -10.25
CA GLY A 169 -11.92 -16.77 -11.37
C GLY A 169 -13.35 -16.20 -11.16
N ALA A 170 -13.46 -15.05 -10.49
CA ALA A 170 -14.66 -14.26 -10.30
C ALA A 170 -15.13 -13.58 -11.59
N VAL A 171 -16.29 -12.93 -11.53
CA VAL A 171 -16.95 -12.27 -12.67
C VAL A 171 -16.15 -11.09 -13.20
N ASP A 172 -15.59 -10.27 -12.32
CA ASP A 172 -14.77 -9.13 -12.71
C ASP A 172 -13.45 -9.61 -13.32
N PRO A 173 -12.85 -8.93 -14.31
CA PRO A 173 -11.56 -9.33 -14.90
C PRO A 173 -10.40 -9.30 -13.91
N ALA A 174 -9.38 -10.12 -14.17
CA ALA A 174 -8.11 -10.07 -13.43
C ALA A 174 -7.30 -8.83 -13.79
N TYR A 175 -6.37 -8.43 -12.92
CA TYR A 175 -5.42 -7.36 -13.18
C TYR A 175 -3.99 -7.77 -12.82
N GLU A 176 -3.03 -7.14 -13.50
CA GLU A 176 -1.61 -7.42 -13.30
C GLU A 176 -1.10 -6.84 -11.98
N VAL A 177 -0.16 -7.54 -11.36
CA VAL A 177 0.50 -7.12 -10.12
C VAL A 177 2.02 -7.27 -10.21
N SER A 178 2.75 -6.38 -9.57
CA SER A 178 4.20 -6.40 -9.43
C SER A 178 4.61 -5.97 -8.02
N GLY A 179 5.27 -6.84 -7.28
CA GLY A 179 5.66 -6.62 -5.89
C GLY A 179 7.17 -6.46 -5.70
N GLY A 180 7.60 -5.66 -4.73
CA GLY A 180 9.02 -5.53 -4.34
C GLY A 180 9.62 -4.16 -4.56
N TRP A 181 8.85 -3.19 -5.05
CA TRP A 181 9.32 -1.84 -5.36
C TRP A 181 9.63 -1.04 -4.10
N LEU A 182 10.90 -0.70 -3.88
CA LEU A 182 11.35 -0.01 -2.65
C LEU A 182 10.86 -0.73 -1.38
N ARG A 183 10.91 -2.07 -1.43
CA ARG A 183 10.40 -2.96 -0.38
C ARG A 183 11.01 -2.66 0.98
N GLU A 184 12.32 -2.42 1.01
CA GLU A 184 13.04 -2.18 2.26
C GLU A 184 12.51 -0.94 2.96
N GLU A 185 12.35 0.17 2.22
CA GLU A 185 11.80 1.41 2.74
C GLU A 185 10.36 1.24 3.26
N ALA A 186 9.52 0.51 2.53
CA ALA A 186 8.15 0.23 2.94
C ALA A 186 8.08 -0.60 4.24
N ILE A 187 8.89 -1.65 4.36
CA ILE A 187 9.00 -2.45 5.59
C ILE A 187 9.48 -1.59 6.76
N MET A 188 10.48 -0.74 6.53
CA MET A 188 11.02 0.14 7.55
C MET A 188 9.98 1.14 8.08
N MET A 189 9.08 1.64 7.23
CA MET A 189 7.95 2.47 7.68
C MET A 189 7.02 1.70 8.63
N LEU A 190 6.59 0.50 8.25
CA LEU A 190 5.73 -0.34 9.10
C LEU A 190 6.39 -0.66 10.45
N ARG A 191 7.68 -1.03 10.43
CA ARG A 191 8.43 -1.32 11.66
C ARG A 191 8.52 -0.09 12.58
N ARG A 192 8.76 1.11 12.04
CA ARG A 192 8.75 2.37 12.81
C ARG A 192 7.41 2.60 13.50
N PHE A 193 6.29 2.38 12.81
CA PHE A 193 4.94 2.50 13.38
C PHE A 193 4.70 1.53 14.54
N TYR A 194 5.07 0.25 14.41
CA TYR A 194 4.84 -0.74 15.47
C TYR A 194 5.69 -0.54 16.73
N LEU A 195 6.81 0.20 16.61
CA LEU A 195 7.62 0.59 17.76
C LEU A 195 7.06 1.78 18.52
N GLN A 196 6.25 2.64 17.89
CA GLN A 196 5.59 3.73 18.59
C GLN A 196 4.71 3.17 19.72
N GLU A 197 4.77 3.84 20.87
CA GLU A 197 3.89 3.52 21.99
C GLU A 197 2.48 4.01 21.68
N ASN A 198 1.48 3.14 21.81
CA ASN A 198 0.10 3.55 21.63
C ASN A 198 -0.37 4.30 22.89
N GLY A 199 -0.15 5.61 22.92
CA GLY A 199 -0.59 6.49 24.03
C GLY A 199 -2.11 6.54 24.23
N LYS A 200 -2.90 6.03 23.28
CA LYS A 200 -4.37 5.93 23.36
C LYS A 200 -4.86 4.62 24.01
N ALA A 201 -3.97 3.69 24.33
CA ALA A 201 -4.33 2.44 24.99
C ALA A 201 -4.74 2.69 26.46
N PRO A 202 -5.82 2.07 26.98
CA PRO A 202 -6.28 2.26 28.38
C PRO A 202 -5.22 1.91 29.43
N ALA A 203 -4.34 0.97 29.10
CA ALA A 203 -3.15 0.63 29.85
C ALA A 203 -2.00 0.48 28.84
N PRO A 204 -1.22 1.53 28.57
CA PRO A 204 -0.10 1.46 27.63
C PRO A 204 0.94 0.50 28.22
N ARG A 205 1.17 -0.62 27.54
CA ARG A 205 2.29 -1.50 27.90
C ARG A 205 3.57 -0.82 27.41
N PRO A 206 4.55 -0.53 28.30
CA PRO A 206 5.80 0.07 27.87
C PRO A 206 6.48 -0.85 26.84
N LYS A 207 6.85 -0.31 25.68
CA LYS A 207 7.51 -1.07 24.61
C LYS A 207 9.04 -0.89 24.63
N LYS A 208 9.60 -0.52 25.79
CA LYS A 208 11.01 -0.11 25.98
C LYS A 208 12.06 -1.13 25.53
N GLU A 209 11.71 -2.41 25.44
CA GLU A 209 12.64 -3.48 25.04
C GLU A 209 12.57 -3.85 23.54
N ARG A 210 11.65 -3.28 22.76
CA ARG A 210 11.56 -3.59 21.33
C ARG A 210 12.61 -2.78 20.55
N VAL A 211 13.66 -3.46 20.12
CA VAL A 211 14.66 -2.90 19.22
C VAL A 211 14.16 -3.00 17.78
N LEU A 212 14.36 -1.94 16.99
CA LEU A 212 14.09 -1.97 15.56
C LEU A 212 15.06 -2.94 14.89
N ASN A 213 14.55 -4.09 14.43
CA ASN A 213 15.34 -4.92 13.53
C ASN A 213 15.49 -4.17 12.20
N LEU A 214 16.73 -3.92 11.78
CA LEU A 214 17.06 -3.30 10.49
C LEU A 214 17.31 -4.33 9.41
N GLU A 215 17.52 -5.59 9.78
CA GLU A 215 17.75 -6.67 8.82
C GLU A 215 16.42 -7.03 8.15
N ILE A 216 16.45 -7.06 6.82
CA ILE A 216 15.33 -7.42 5.99
C ILE A 216 15.79 -8.63 5.19
N GLU A 217 15.09 -9.76 5.34
CA GLU A 217 15.42 -10.96 4.60
C GLU A 217 15.29 -10.71 3.09
N PRO A 218 16.26 -11.21 2.31
CA PRO A 218 16.24 -11.07 0.86
C PRO A 218 15.05 -11.84 0.29
N LEU A 219 14.54 -11.38 -0.86
CA LEU A 219 13.52 -12.13 -1.58
C LEU A 219 14.06 -13.50 -2.00
N VAL A 220 13.25 -14.53 -1.82
CA VAL A 220 13.54 -15.87 -2.34
C VAL A 220 13.60 -15.75 -3.86
N LYS A 221 14.78 -15.96 -4.44
CA LYS A 221 14.93 -15.99 -5.89
C LYS A 221 14.14 -17.19 -6.44
N PRO A 222 13.35 -17.03 -7.52
CA PRO A 222 12.75 -18.19 -8.16
C PRO A 222 13.88 -19.13 -8.57
N THR A 223 13.86 -20.35 -8.01
CA THR A 223 14.74 -21.42 -8.46
C THR A 223 14.40 -21.68 -9.92
N GLY A 224 15.36 -21.47 -10.81
CA GLY A 224 15.20 -21.81 -12.21
C GLY A 224 15.05 -23.31 -12.36
N ASP A 225 13.82 -23.81 -12.36
CA ASP A 225 13.53 -25.16 -12.83
C ASP A 225 13.50 -25.15 -14.35
N SER A 226 14.70 -25.39 -14.89
CA SER A 226 15.00 -26.33 -15.96
C SER A 226 13.77 -26.92 -16.67
N LEU A 227 13.35 -26.30 -17.77
CA LEU A 227 12.68 -27.02 -18.84
C LEU A 227 13.73 -27.90 -19.54
N SER A 228 13.79 -29.16 -19.14
CA SER A 228 14.33 -30.27 -19.93
C SER A 228 13.19 -31.11 -20.48
#